data_AF-A0A2U1S6U7-F1
#
_entry.id   AF-A0A2U1S6U7-F1
#
_cell.length_a   1.000
_cell.length_b   1.000
_cell.length_c   1.000
_cell.angle_alpha   90.00
_cell.angle_beta   90.00
_cell.angle_gamma   90.00
#
_symmetry.space_group_name_H-M   'P 1'
#
loop_
_entity.id
_entity.type
_entity.pdbx_description
1 polymer ?
#
loop_
_entity_poly.entity_id
_entity_poly.type
_entity_poly.pdbx_seq_one_letter_code
_entity_poly.pdbx_strand_id
1 'polypeptide(L)'
;MKKILKKINNIDINNVNLYLFSKHKYSNDFEVFSTIFNNNQIKEDMKNILKEQIINHIDDENHEIYEYNPIFKDNQIVQRINCDEIEYLNKFINEINLNCGIYNENKLKKDHELWLIAIVIDDGIDKIISFQKIRSKILLKNKTYLLTFGNKIKKFKEPLLQLKETMDCICFLEKNKEWKDQNMYIFNSYYFEMIFGFEKKFKREIISMLENLKNNNEYDMNLLNTNQLYEKVKTNKNHLKKLYVILKNNNFNYLNEENIHKIEEKSRIKFNRPNGKIELKTNEDVRKLLNFLNDDYLEGILSEKTFITSNKRDV
;
A
#
# COMPACT_ATOMS: atom_id res chain seq x y z
N MET A 1 8.83 -15.49 9.08
CA MET A 1 8.63 -14.70 10.31
C MET A 1 9.37 -15.26 11.55
N LYS A 2 9.45 -16.58 11.81
CA LYS A 2 10.19 -17.16 12.97
C LYS A 2 11.65 -16.67 13.14
N LYS A 3 12.39 -16.51 12.04
CA LYS A 3 13.75 -15.95 12.05
C LYS A 3 13.79 -14.49 12.56
N ILE A 4 12.83 -13.66 12.14
CA ILE A 4 12.69 -12.27 12.59
C ILE A 4 12.40 -12.23 14.10
N LEU A 5 11.47 -13.06 14.57
CA LEU A 5 11.14 -13.15 16.00
C LEU A 5 12.37 -13.53 16.85
N LYS A 6 13.13 -14.56 16.42
CA LYS A 6 14.37 -14.97 17.10
C LYS A 6 15.37 -13.81 17.18
N LYS A 7 15.51 -13.04 16.10
CA LYS A 7 16.40 -11.88 16.04
C LYS A 7 15.96 -10.79 17.01
N ILE A 8 14.67 -10.43 17.01
CA ILE A 8 14.10 -9.42 17.92
C ILE A 8 14.37 -9.82 19.37
N ASN A 9 14.09 -11.08 19.74
CA ASN A 9 14.29 -11.54 21.12
C ASN A 9 15.74 -11.38 21.60
N ASN A 10 16.72 -11.62 20.71
CA ASN A 10 18.14 -11.66 21.07
C ASN A 10 18.88 -10.33 20.87
N ILE A 11 18.22 -9.28 20.37
CA ILE A 11 18.90 -8.01 20.08
C ILE A 11 19.15 -7.21 21.35
N ASP A 12 20.32 -6.58 21.43
CA ASP A 12 20.62 -5.53 22.39
C ASP A 12 19.70 -4.32 22.12
N ILE A 13 19.16 -3.75 23.19
CA ILE A 13 18.31 -2.58 23.15
C ILE A 13 18.99 -1.37 22.50
N ASN A 14 20.32 -1.28 22.60
CA ASN A 14 21.10 -0.21 21.99
C ASN A 14 21.03 -0.21 20.45
N ASN A 15 20.71 -1.37 19.86
CA ASN A 15 20.58 -1.56 18.42
C ASN A 15 19.19 -1.15 17.89
N VAL A 16 18.28 -0.73 18.77
CA VAL A 16 16.94 -0.24 18.42
C VAL A 16 16.99 1.27 18.21
N ASN A 17 16.67 1.69 16.99
CA ASN A 17 16.66 3.07 16.53
C ASN A 17 15.30 3.43 15.95
N LEU A 18 14.95 4.71 16.00
CA LEU A 18 13.72 5.24 15.41
C LEU A 18 14.08 6.38 14.48
N TYR A 19 13.46 6.33 13.30
CA TYR A 19 13.59 7.32 12.26
C TYR A 19 12.23 7.93 11.97
N LEU A 20 12.21 9.25 11.84
CA LEU A 20 11.04 10.02 11.47
C LEU A 20 11.22 10.56 10.08
N PHE A 21 10.24 10.33 9.23
CA PHE A 21 10.24 10.87 7.89
C PHE A 21 9.31 12.08 7.87
N SER A 22 9.77 13.17 7.26
CA SER A 22 8.95 14.30 6.87
C SER A 22 8.74 14.32 5.37
N LYS A 23 7.56 14.73 4.91
CA LYS A 23 7.23 14.84 3.49
C LYS A 23 6.61 16.21 3.23
N HIS A 24 6.99 16.82 2.10
CA HIS A 24 6.35 18.06 1.66
C HIS A 24 4.92 17.77 1.18
N LYS A 25 3.94 18.59 1.58
CA LYS A 25 2.51 18.34 1.29
C LYS A 25 2.18 18.16 -0.20
N TYR A 26 2.96 18.77 -1.07
CA TYR A 26 2.73 18.81 -2.51
C TYR A 26 3.78 18.06 -3.35
N SER A 27 4.76 17.40 -2.73
CA SER A 27 5.76 16.61 -3.48
C SER A 27 6.00 15.24 -2.87
N ASN A 28 6.65 14.36 -3.64
CA ASN A 28 7.08 13.05 -3.17
C ASN A 28 8.45 13.06 -2.48
N ASP A 29 9.02 14.25 -2.28
CA ASP A 29 10.28 14.40 -1.58
C ASP A 29 10.07 14.30 -0.07
N PHE A 30 11.00 13.59 0.55
CA PHE A 30 10.98 13.37 1.98
C PHE A 30 12.37 13.57 2.56
N GLU A 31 12.40 13.88 3.85
CA GLU A 31 13.62 13.99 4.66
C GLU A 31 13.53 13.00 5.81
N VAL A 32 14.68 12.48 6.23
CA VAL A 32 14.77 11.50 7.31
C VAL A 32 15.52 12.11 8.49
N PHE A 33 14.96 11.93 9.67
CA PHE A 33 15.54 12.36 10.93
C PHE A 33 15.74 11.17 11.84
N SER A 34 16.87 11.13 12.54
CA SER A 34 17.10 10.19 13.65
C SER A 34 16.50 10.74 14.94
N THR A 35 16.22 9.86 15.91
CA THR A 35 15.79 10.29 17.26
C THR A 35 16.78 9.83 18.32
N ILE A 36 17.00 10.68 19.33
CA ILE A 36 17.75 10.30 20.53
C ILE A 36 16.76 9.89 21.62
N PHE A 37 17.02 8.75 22.25
CA PHE A 37 16.25 8.28 23.39
C PHE A 37 17.00 8.56 24.69
N ASN A 38 16.30 9.21 25.62
CA ASN A 38 16.79 9.38 27.00
C ASN A 38 16.30 8.26 27.93
N ASN A 39 15.48 7.34 27.43
CA ASN A 39 14.85 6.27 28.21
C ASN A 39 14.85 4.96 27.42
N ASN A 40 15.54 3.95 27.96
CA ASN A 40 15.60 2.61 27.37
C ASN A 40 14.24 1.91 27.33
N GLN A 41 13.28 2.29 28.20
CA GLN A 41 11.93 1.74 28.17
C GLN A 41 11.26 1.97 26.81
N ILE A 42 11.46 3.13 26.17
CA ILE A 42 10.86 3.43 24.86
C ILE A 42 11.37 2.46 23.81
N LYS A 43 12.67 2.14 23.85
CA LYS A 43 13.27 1.16 22.95
C LYS A 43 12.72 -0.24 23.22
N GLU A 44 12.44 -0.57 24.48
CA GLU A 44 11.89 -1.88 24.87
C GLU A 44 10.44 -2.00 24.40
N ASP A 45 9.65 -0.94 24.54
CA ASP A 45 8.28 -0.88 24.02
C ASP A 45 8.27 -1.05 22.49
N MET A 46 9.19 -0.40 21.77
CA MET A 46 9.34 -0.59 20.31
C MET A 46 9.69 -2.03 19.93
N LYS A 47 10.61 -2.65 20.67
CA LYS A 47 10.99 -4.05 20.50
C LYS A 47 9.78 -4.97 20.75
N ASN A 48 8.99 -4.68 21.80
CA ASN A 48 7.79 -5.45 22.16
C ASN A 48 6.68 -5.31 21.12
N ILE A 49 6.45 -4.11 20.57
CA ILE A 49 5.48 -3.90 19.47
C ILE A 49 5.79 -4.84 18.29
N LEU A 50 7.05 -4.92 17.86
CA LEU A 50 7.44 -5.81 16.77
C LEU A 50 7.30 -7.29 17.16
N LYS A 51 7.69 -7.62 18.39
CA LYS A 51 7.61 -8.99 18.91
C LYS A 51 6.17 -9.48 18.96
N GLU A 52 5.29 -8.75 19.62
CA GLU A 52 3.87 -9.10 19.79
C GLU A 52 3.16 -9.19 18.45
N GLN A 53 3.39 -8.23 17.55
CA GLN A 53 2.83 -8.29 16.21
C GLN A 53 3.24 -9.57 15.48
N ILE A 54 4.52 -9.95 15.54
CA ILE A 54 4.99 -11.16 14.88
C ILE A 54 4.42 -12.43 15.55
N ILE A 55 4.37 -12.48 16.89
CA ILE A 55 3.79 -13.60 17.65
C ILE A 55 2.33 -13.82 17.25
N ASN A 56 1.53 -12.74 17.23
CA ASN A 56 0.11 -12.78 16.85
C ASN A 56 -0.13 -13.31 15.41
N HIS A 57 0.91 -13.36 14.58
CA HIS A 57 0.84 -13.89 13.20
C HIS A 57 1.66 -15.16 12.98
N ILE A 58 2.37 -15.68 13.99
CA ILE A 58 3.12 -16.95 13.93
C ILE A 58 2.41 -18.06 14.70
N ASP A 59 1.76 -17.73 15.82
CA ASP A 59 1.21 -18.72 16.75
C ASP A 59 -0.19 -19.21 16.37
N ASP A 60 -0.83 -18.59 15.38
CA ASP A 60 -2.05 -19.11 14.78
C ASP A 60 -1.66 -20.17 13.73
N GLU A 61 -1.91 -21.45 14.02
CA GLU A 61 -1.56 -22.59 13.16
C GLU A 61 -2.18 -22.50 11.74
N ASN A 62 -3.09 -21.55 11.51
CA ASN A 62 -3.76 -21.28 10.24
C ASN A 62 -3.28 -20.02 9.51
N HIS A 63 -2.30 -19.26 10.03
CA HIS A 63 -1.83 -18.02 9.36
C HIS A 63 -0.91 -18.33 8.18
N GLU A 64 -1.52 -18.50 7.01
CA GLU A 64 -0.81 -18.54 5.74
C GLU A 64 -0.27 -17.15 5.37
N ILE A 65 0.99 -17.11 4.94
CA ILE A 65 1.59 -15.91 4.36
C ILE A 65 1.25 -15.89 2.88
N TYR A 66 0.36 -15.00 2.48
CA TYR A 66 -0.06 -14.88 1.09
C TYR A 66 0.91 -14.01 0.31
N GLU A 67 1.05 -14.26 -0.98
CA GLU A 67 1.67 -13.28 -1.86
C GLU A 67 0.85 -11.99 -1.87
N TYR A 68 1.53 -10.84 -1.86
CA TYR A 68 0.87 -9.55 -1.88
C TYR A 68 0.00 -9.40 -3.11
N ASN A 69 -1.27 -9.13 -2.83
CA ASN A 69 -2.31 -8.88 -3.79
C ASN A 69 -3.14 -7.68 -3.30
N PRO A 70 -3.19 -6.58 -4.06
CA PRO A 70 -3.84 -5.32 -3.64
C PRO A 70 -5.37 -5.43 -3.54
N ILE A 71 -5.93 -6.53 -4.04
CA ILE A 71 -7.36 -6.82 -4.07
C ILE A 71 -7.80 -7.37 -2.71
N PHE A 72 -6.93 -8.16 -2.05
CA PHE A 72 -7.18 -8.62 -0.70
C PHE A 72 -6.96 -7.45 0.27
N LYS A 73 -8.07 -6.94 0.81
CA LYS A 73 -8.09 -5.90 1.86
C LYS A 73 -8.33 -6.50 3.24
N ASP A 74 -8.06 -7.78 3.40
CA ASP A 74 -8.19 -8.43 4.69
C ASP A 74 -7.00 -8.02 5.57
N ASN A 75 -7.29 -7.36 6.69
CA ASN A 75 -6.28 -6.94 7.65
C ASN A 75 -5.89 -8.08 8.62
N GLN A 76 -6.55 -9.24 8.51
CA GLN A 76 -6.24 -10.40 9.33
C GLN A 76 -5.11 -11.24 8.73
N ILE A 77 -4.84 -11.11 7.43
CA ILE A 77 -3.77 -11.86 6.75
C ILE A 77 -2.45 -11.09 6.73
N VAL A 78 -1.34 -11.83 6.69
CA VAL A 78 -0.02 -11.26 6.39
C VAL A 78 0.32 -11.52 4.94
N GLN A 79 0.64 -10.47 4.21
CA GLN A 79 1.05 -10.55 2.82
C GLN A 79 2.57 -10.43 2.69
N ARG A 80 3.14 -11.01 1.63
CA ARG A 80 4.57 -10.96 1.31
C ARG A 80 4.79 -10.44 -0.10
N ILE A 81 5.69 -9.47 -0.23
CA ILE A 81 6.15 -8.94 -1.53
C ILE A 81 7.68 -8.98 -1.58
N ASN A 82 8.25 -9.19 -2.77
CA ASN A 82 9.68 -9.04 -2.95
C ASN A 82 10.05 -7.55 -2.89
N CYS A 83 11.17 -7.22 -2.25
CA CYS A 83 11.69 -5.87 -2.15
C CYS A 83 11.99 -5.24 -3.53
N ASP A 84 12.40 -6.01 -4.55
CA ASP A 84 12.65 -5.45 -5.90
C ASP A 84 11.37 -4.95 -6.60
N GLU A 85 10.21 -5.46 -6.21
CA GLU A 85 8.89 -5.06 -6.70
C GLU A 85 8.42 -3.73 -6.08
N ILE A 86 9.08 -3.26 -5.02
CA ILE A 86 8.75 -2.00 -4.34
C ILE A 86 9.63 -0.87 -4.89
N GLU A 87 9.07 -0.04 -5.77
CA GLU A 87 9.80 0.98 -6.54
C GLU A 87 10.65 1.92 -5.66
N TYR A 88 10.07 2.44 -4.57
CA TYR A 88 10.74 3.46 -3.75
C TYR A 88 11.51 2.92 -2.55
N LEU A 89 11.43 1.62 -2.24
CA LEU A 89 11.98 1.05 -1.00
C LEU A 89 13.48 1.34 -0.83
N ASN A 90 14.26 1.21 -1.92
CA ASN A 90 15.69 1.50 -1.91
C ASN A 90 16.00 2.93 -1.43
N LYS A 91 15.17 3.91 -1.83
CA LYS A 91 15.33 5.30 -1.38
C LYS A 91 15.17 5.40 0.14
N PHE A 92 14.16 4.74 0.73
CA PHE A 92 13.98 4.74 2.19
C PHE A 92 15.16 4.08 2.92
N ILE A 93 15.63 2.93 2.43
CA ILE A 93 16.75 2.20 3.03
C ILE A 93 18.02 3.04 2.99
N ASN A 94 18.34 3.65 1.84
CA ASN A 94 19.52 4.48 1.67
C ASN A 94 19.48 5.69 2.60
N GLU A 95 18.36 6.41 2.66
CA GLU A 95 18.23 7.59 3.52
C GLU A 95 18.36 7.24 5.00
N ILE A 96 17.83 6.09 5.46
CA ILE A 96 18.03 5.59 6.83
C ILE A 96 19.53 5.34 7.12
N ASN A 97 20.28 4.87 6.12
CA ASN A 97 21.70 4.55 6.28
C ASN A 97 22.62 5.78 6.21
N LEU A 98 22.11 6.93 5.79
CA LEU A 98 22.85 8.19 5.85
C LEU A 98 22.90 8.70 7.29
N ASN A 99 23.90 9.53 7.60
CA ASN A 99 23.97 10.26 8.86
C ASN A 99 22.83 11.29 8.93
N CYS A 100 21.67 10.83 9.36
CA CYS A 100 20.46 11.63 9.51
C CYS A 100 20.62 12.63 10.65
N GLY A 101 20.22 13.88 10.40
CA GLY A 101 20.13 14.87 11.47
C GLY A 101 19.15 14.46 12.56
N ILE A 102 19.48 14.76 13.81
CA ILE A 102 18.57 14.50 14.94
C ILE A 102 17.31 15.37 14.78
N TYR A 103 16.14 14.75 14.91
CA TYR A 103 14.86 15.42 14.84
C TYR A 103 14.75 16.54 15.88
N ASN A 104 14.28 17.69 15.44
CA ASN A 104 13.88 18.81 16.28
C ASN A 104 12.71 19.48 15.54
N GLU A 105 11.65 19.85 16.26
CA GLU A 105 10.47 20.49 15.66
C GLU A 105 10.84 21.73 14.82
N ASN A 106 11.86 22.49 15.26
CA ASN A 106 12.34 23.67 14.55
C ASN A 106 13.09 23.36 13.23
N LYS A 107 13.49 22.10 13.02
CA LYS A 107 14.13 21.66 11.76
C LYS A 107 13.11 21.26 10.70
N LEU A 108 11.83 21.12 11.06
CA LEU A 108 10.80 20.79 10.10
C LEU A 108 10.59 21.99 9.17
N LYS A 109 10.89 21.81 7.88
CA LYS A 109 10.69 22.85 6.87
C LYS A 109 9.23 23.27 6.82
N LYS A 110 8.99 24.53 6.43
CA LYS A 110 7.65 25.02 6.11
C LYS A 110 7.02 24.10 5.07
N ASP A 111 5.74 23.77 5.27
CA ASP A 111 4.96 22.87 4.41
C ASP A 111 5.39 21.39 4.39
N HIS A 112 6.33 21.00 5.25
CA HIS A 112 6.58 19.59 5.56
C HIS A 112 5.69 19.12 6.72
N GLU A 113 5.32 17.84 6.67
CA GLU A 113 4.66 17.16 7.79
C GLU A 113 5.34 15.82 8.07
N LEU A 114 5.39 15.43 9.34
CA LEU A 114 5.76 14.06 9.70
C LEU A 114 4.72 13.11 9.12
N TRP A 115 5.18 12.15 8.32
CA TRP A 115 4.28 11.27 7.57
C TRP A 115 4.50 9.79 7.84
N LEU A 116 5.70 9.39 8.28
CA LEU A 116 6.08 8.00 8.45
C LEU A 116 7.08 7.85 9.61
N ILE A 117 6.95 6.76 10.34
CA ILE A 117 7.87 6.31 11.39
C ILE A 117 8.53 5.02 10.90
N ALA A 118 9.83 4.87 11.12
CA ALA A 118 10.51 3.58 10.97
C ALA A 118 11.23 3.17 12.26
N ILE A 119 10.91 1.97 12.76
CA ILE A 119 11.72 1.30 13.78
C ILE A 119 12.76 0.47 13.06
N VAL A 120 14.02 0.67 13.41
CA VAL A 120 15.17 -0.02 12.83
C VAL A 120 15.89 -0.77 13.93
N ILE A 121 15.98 -2.08 13.76
CA ILE A 121 16.82 -2.95 14.58
C ILE A 121 18.01 -3.36 13.72
N ASP A 122 19.21 -2.92 14.09
CA ASP A 122 20.43 -3.14 13.32
C ASP A 122 21.58 -3.53 14.24
N ASP A 123 22.03 -4.78 14.17
CA ASP A 123 23.20 -5.27 14.91
C ASP A 123 24.47 -5.36 14.06
N GLY A 124 24.50 -4.70 12.90
CA GLY A 124 25.61 -4.77 11.95
C GLY A 124 25.73 -6.10 11.20
N ILE A 125 24.83 -7.06 11.45
CA ILE A 125 24.71 -8.29 10.68
C ILE A 125 23.41 -8.28 9.90
N ASP A 126 22.28 -8.36 10.58
CA ASP A 126 20.97 -8.32 9.92
C ASP A 126 20.21 -7.09 10.37
N LYS A 127 19.42 -6.54 9.47
CA LYS A 127 18.64 -5.33 9.71
C LYS A 127 17.16 -5.61 9.56
N ILE A 128 16.38 -5.26 10.59
CA ILE A 128 14.91 -5.24 10.52
C ILE A 128 14.50 -3.78 10.40
N ILE A 129 13.72 -3.46 9.38
CA ILE A 129 13.15 -2.13 9.19
C ILE A 129 11.64 -2.29 9.17
N SER A 130 10.97 -1.67 10.15
CA SER A 130 9.54 -1.71 10.29
C SER A 130 8.95 -0.32 10.10
N PHE A 131 7.91 -0.20 9.29
CA PHE A 131 7.34 1.09 8.90
C PHE A 131 5.91 1.24 9.41
N GLN A 132 5.58 2.45 9.88
CA GLN A 132 4.25 2.86 10.28
C GLN A 132 3.91 4.24 9.72
N LYS A 133 2.87 4.31 8.88
CA LYS A 133 2.31 5.57 8.40
C LYS A 133 1.73 6.33 9.59
N ILE A 134 2.13 7.58 9.76
CA ILE A 134 1.52 8.47 10.74
C ILE A 134 0.10 8.78 10.27
N ARG A 135 -0.89 8.42 11.10
CA ARG A 135 -2.32 8.56 10.80
C ARG A 135 -2.81 9.87 11.42
N SER A 136 -3.52 10.68 10.64
CA SER A 136 -4.00 12.01 11.01
C SER A 136 -5.16 12.03 12.02
N LYS A 137 -5.37 10.97 12.82
CA LYS A 137 -6.21 11.06 14.03
C LYS A 137 -5.40 11.77 15.12
N ILE A 138 -5.20 13.04 14.86
CA ILE A 138 -4.65 14.04 15.75
C ILE A 138 -5.67 14.18 16.87
N LEU A 139 -5.43 13.52 17.99
CA LEU A 139 -6.19 13.76 19.22
C LEU A 139 -6.07 15.23 19.69
N LEU A 140 -5.17 16.04 19.12
CA LEU A 140 -4.87 17.40 19.57
C LEU A 140 -4.67 18.43 18.44
N LYS A 141 -5.54 18.48 17.41
CA LYS A 141 -5.65 19.67 16.54
C LYS A 141 -6.61 20.71 17.12
N ASN A 142 -7.39 20.31 18.13
CA ASN A 142 -8.19 21.21 18.96
C ASN A 142 -7.52 21.41 20.33
N LYS A 143 -7.43 22.66 20.76
CA LYS A 143 -6.73 23.17 21.95
C LYS A 143 -7.28 22.69 23.31
N THR A 144 -8.07 21.63 23.36
CA THR A 144 -8.90 21.34 24.54
C THR A 144 -8.99 19.86 24.80
N TYR A 145 -8.18 19.47 25.80
CA TYR A 145 -8.25 18.27 26.62
C TYR A 145 -7.90 16.97 25.93
N LEU A 146 -7.06 16.15 26.57
CA LEU A 146 -7.22 14.70 26.60
C LEU A 146 -6.42 14.07 27.75
N LEU A 147 -7.01 12.98 28.23
CA LEU A 147 -6.85 12.30 29.52
C LEU A 147 -5.72 11.27 29.52
N THR A 148 -5.12 11.04 30.69
CA THR A 148 -4.37 9.82 31.01
C THR A 148 -5.01 9.16 32.24
N PHE A 149 -5.16 7.85 32.23
CA PHE A 149 -5.72 7.09 33.36
C PHE A 149 -4.74 7.06 34.55
N GLY A 150 -5.25 7.50 35.70
CA GLY A 150 -4.59 7.75 36.98
C GLY A 150 -5.33 8.85 37.75
N ASN A 151 -4.88 9.22 38.96
CA ASN A 151 -5.59 10.17 39.85
C ASN A 151 -5.41 11.66 39.49
N LYS A 152 -4.70 12.00 38.41
CA LYS A 152 -4.42 13.39 38.01
C LYS A 152 -4.47 13.57 36.49
N ILE A 153 -5.24 14.56 36.05
CA ILE A 153 -5.29 15.00 34.66
C ILE A 153 -4.09 15.92 34.38
N LYS A 154 -3.25 15.57 33.40
CA LYS A 154 -2.09 16.39 33.00
C LYS A 154 -2.31 16.99 31.61
N LYS A 155 -2.10 18.31 31.48
CA LYS A 155 -2.09 19.00 30.19
C LYS A 155 -0.76 18.77 29.49
N PHE A 156 -0.78 18.20 28.30
CA PHE A 156 0.37 18.17 27.41
C PHE A 156 0.45 19.49 26.63
N LYS A 157 1.65 20.07 26.55
CA LYS A 157 1.89 21.35 25.86
C LYS A 157 2.13 21.16 24.36
N GLU A 158 2.41 19.94 23.93
CA GLU A 158 2.83 19.59 22.57
C GLU A 158 2.00 18.41 22.03
N PRO A 159 1.76 18.33 20.71
CA PRO A 159 1.11 17.18 20.09
C PRO A 159 1.92 15.90 20.34
N LEU A 160 1.26 14.85 20.82
CA LEU A 160 1.90 13.56 21.01
C LEU A 160 1.96 12.81 19.67
N LEU A 161 3.17 12.37 19.31
CA LEU A 161 3.35 11.39 18.24
C LEU A 161 2.90 10.03 18.78
N GLN A 162 1.81 9.48 18.25
CA GLN A 162 1.33 8.16 18.65
C GLN A 162 2.05 7.08 17.84
N LEU A 163 2.95 6.34 18.49
CA LEU A 163 3.36 5.02 18.01
C LEU A 163 2.21 4.07 18.32
N LYS A 164 1.60 3.47 17.30
CA LYS A 164 0.60 2.41 17.56
C LYS A 164 1.28 1.11 17.93
N GLU A 165 0.52 0.26 18.61
CA GLU A 165 0.88 -1.11 18.98
C GLU A 165 1.10 -2.04 17.76
N THR A 166 0.89 -1.56 16.53
CA THR A 166 1.11 -2.33 15.30
C THR A 166 1.76 -1.51 14.20
N MET A 167 2.66 -2.14 13.45
CA MET A 167 3.35 -1.58 12.31
C MET A 167 2.66 -2.01 11.01
N ASP A 168 2.78 -1.21 9.95
CA ASP A 168 2.06 -1.47 8.70
C ASP A 168 2.79 -2.50 7.82
N CYS A 169 4.12 -2.54 7.89
CA CYS A 169 4.95 -3.54 7.20
C CYS A 169 6.35 -3.68 7.83
N ILE A 170 6.98 -4.84 7.65
CA ILE A 170 8.31 -5.19 8.16
C ILE A 170 9.16 -5.75 7.03
N CYS A 171 10.35 -5.20 6.83
CA CYS A 171 11.39 -5.72 5.95
C CYS A 171 12.51 -6.34 6.78
N PHE A 172 13.00 -7.50 6.35
CA PHE A 172 14.16 -8.17 6.95
C PHE A 172 15.29 -8.28 5.92
N LEU A 173 16.40 -7.62 6.21
CA LEU A 173 17.58 -7.55 5.35
C LEU A 173 18.69 -8.39 5.98
N GLU A 174 18.97 -9.54 5.37
CA GLU A 174 20.07 -10.42 5.77
C GLU A 174 21.38 -9.94 5.17
N LYS A 175 22.48 -9.96 5.94
CA LYS A 175 23.81 -9.50 5.50
C LYS A 175 24.27 -10.04 4.14
N ASN A 176 23.99 -11.32 3.92
CA ASN A 176 24.59 -12.11 2.84
C ASN A 176 23.72 -12.16 1.58
N LYS A 177 22.67 -11.35 1.49
CA LYS A 177 21.83 -11.27 0.29
C LYS A 177 21.65 -9.82 -0.11
N GLU A 178 21.51 -9.57 -1.41
CA GLU A 178 21.15 -8.24 -1.88
C GLU A 178 19.74 -7.87 -1.39
N TRP A 179 19.53 -6.59 -1.09
CA TRP A 179 18.25 -6.09 -0.59
C TRP A 179 17.08 -6.42 -1.54
N LYS A 180 17.37 -6.49 -2.85
CA LYS A 180 16.40 -6.79 -3.91
C LYS A 180 15.92 -8.25 -3.89
N ASP A 181 16.61 -9.15 -3.20
CA ASP A 181 16.22 -10.58 -3.11
C ASP A 181 15.51 -10.90 -1.79
N GLN A 182 15.22 -9.85 -1.00
CA GLN A 182 14.60 -9.94 0.31
C GLN A 182 13.10 -9.72 0.22
N ASN A 183 12.40 -10.03 1.31
CA ASN A 183 10.95 -9.89 1.38
C ASN A 183 10.53 -8.82 2.38
N MET A 184 9.47 -8.11 2.03
CA MET A 184 8.70 -7.29 2.95
C MET A 184 7.40 -8.01 3.31
N TYR A 185 7.08 -8.04 4.59
CA TYR A 185 5.83 -8.54 5.15
C TYR A 185 4.88 -7.38 5.40
N ILE A 186 3.66 -7.47 4.91
CA ILE A 186 2.66 -6.40 4.90
C ILE A 186 1.51 -6.84 5.79
N PHE A 187 1.24 -6.03 6.82
CA PHE A 187 0.15 -6.25 7.78
C PHE A 187 -1.02 -5.30 7.52
N ASN A 188 -0.75 -4.18 6.86
CA ASN A 188 -1.80 -3.26 6.41
C ASN A 188 -1.54 -2.80 4.97
N SER A 189 -2.24 -3.43 4.02
CA SER A 189 -2.06 -3.16 2.59
C SER A 189 -2.38 -1.72 2.24
N TYR A 190 -3.40 -1.11 2.85
CA TYR A 190 -3.76 0.29 2.58
C TYR A 190 -2.63 1.26 2.93
N TYR A 191 -2.06 1.17 4.15
CA TYR A 191 -0.97 2.07 4.55
C TYR A 191 0.35 1.74 3.85
N PHE A 192 0.63 0.46 3.59
CA PHE A 192 1.75 0.05 2.74
C PHE A 192 1.69 0.73 1.36
N GLU A 193 0.53 0.68 0.69
CA GLU A 193 0.30 1.32 -0.62
C GLU A 193 0.49 2.85 -0.53
N MET A 194 0.08 3.49 0.57
CA MET A 194 0.31 4.92 0.79
C MET A 194 1.79 5.30 0.99
N ILE A 195 2.60 4.40 1.55
CA ILE A 195 4.03 4.64 1.81
C ILE A 195 4.85 4.42 0.54
N PHE A 196 4.69 3.27 -0.09
CA PHE A 196 5.61 2.82 -1.15
C PHE A 196 5.03 2.83 -2.56
N GLY A 197 3.71 2.96 -2.71
CA GLY A 197 3.06 2.65 -3.98
C GLY A 197 3.13 1.15 -4.29
N PHE A 198 2.60 0.78 -5.45
CA PHE A 198 2.43 -0.61 -5.89
C PHE A 198 2.51 -0.79 -7.41
N GLU A 199 2.77 0.29 -8.13
CA GLU A 199 2.53 0.39 -9.56
C GLU A 199 3.48 -0.49 -10.36
N LYS A 200 4.72 -0.66 -9.89
CA LYS A 200 5.75 -1.43 -10.59
C LYS A 200 5.38 -2.90 -10.74
N LYS A 201 4.87 -3.54 -9.68
CA LYS A 201 4.39 -4.93 -9.72
C LYS A 201 3.25 -5.08 -10.74
N PHE A 202 2.21 -4.24 -10.67
CA PHE A 202 1.08 -4.36 -11.61
C PHE A 202 1.45 -4.00 -13.03
N LYS A 203 2.32 -3.02 -13.26
CA LYS A 203 2.79 -2.73 -14.61
C LYS A 203 3.41 -3.96 -15.25
N ARG A 204 4.22 -4.73 -14.52
CA ARG A 204 4.85 -5.97 -15.00
C ARG A 204 3.81 -7.08 -15.23
N GLU A 205 2.97 -7.37 -14.24
CA GLU A 205 1.97 -8.44 -14.35
C GLU A 205 0.91 -8.16 -15.42
N ILE A 206 0.42 -6.92 -15.51
CA ILE A 206 -0.59 -6.54 -16.52
C ILE A 206 -0.04 -6.72 -17.93
N ILE A 207 1.23 -6.35 -18.20
CA ILE A 207 1.83 -6.56 -19.53
C ILE A 207 1.79 -8.05 -19.89
N SER A 208 2.26 -8.91 -18.99
CA SER A 208 2.25 -10.36 -19.18
C SER A 208 0.83 -10.92 -19.40
N MET A 209 -0.14 -10.49 -18.58
CA MET A 209 -1.54 -10.91 -18.72
C MET A 209 -2.16 -10.44 -20.04
N LEU A 210 -1.90 -9.21 -20.47
CA LEU A 210 -2.39 -8.69 -21.75
C LEU A 210 -1.75 -9.40 -22.95
N GLU A 211 -0.48 -9.80 -22.86
CA GLU A 211 0.18 -10.62 -23.88
C GLU A 211 -0.44 -12.01 -23.97
N ASN A 212 -0.73 -12.65 -22.83
CA ASN A 212 -1.40 -13.94 -22.80
C ASN A 212 -2.81 -13.87 -23.39
N LEU A 213 -3.56 -12.80 -23.12
CA LEU A 213 -4.89 -12.59 -23.72
C LEU A 213 -4.83 -12.46 -25.24
N LYS A 214 -3.83 -11.76 -25.80
CA LYS A 214 -3.67 -11.63 -27.26
C LYS A 214 -3.42 -12.98 -27.94
N ASN A 215 -2.78 -13.91 -27.24
CA ASN A 215 -2.45 -15.22 -27.76
C ASN A 215 -3.56 -16.25 -27.54
N ASN A 216 -4.63 -15.90 -26.83
CA ASN A 216 -5.77 -16.78 -26.59
C ASN A 216 -6.92 -16.45 -27.55
N ASN A 217 -7.31 -17.44 -28.37
CA ASN A 217 -8.37 -17.33 -29.37
C ASN A 217 -9.79 -17.21 -28.80
N GLU A 218 -9.97 -17.37 -27.48
CA GLU A 218 -11.26 -17.27 -26.81
C GLU A 218 -11.75 -15.81 -26.63
N TYR A 219 -10.87 -14.82 -26.79
CA TYR A 219 -11.22 -13.40 -26.60
C TYR A 219 -11.32 -12.68 -27.93
N ASP A 220 -12.38 -11.88 -28.11
CA ASP A 220 -12.49 -10.99 -29.27
C ASP A 220 -11.61 -9.74 -29.08
N MET A 221 -10.31 -9.92 -29.29
CA MET A 221 -9.30 -8.88 -29.16
C MET A 221 -9.38 -7.81 -30.25
N ASN A 222 -10.27 -7.97 -31.25
CA ASN A 222 -10.46 -6.98 -32.30
C ASN A 222 -11.28 -5.77 -31.83
N LEU A 223 -12.06 -5.93 -30.76
CA LEU A 223 -12.91 -4.88 -30.20
C LEU A 223 -12.14 -3.78 -29.47
N LEU A 224 -10.91 -4.05 -29.04
CA LEU A 224 -10.13 -3.14 -28.20
C LEU A 224 -8.64 -3.21 -28.47
N ASN A 225 -8.01 -2.06 -28.66
CA ASN A 225 -6.55 -1.97 -28.63
C ASN A 225 -6.03 -2.03 -27.18
N THR A 226 -5.59 -3.21 -26.74
CA THR A 226 -5.08 -3.42 -25.37
C THR A 226 -3.79 -2.69 -25.06
N ASN A 227 -2.95 -2.40 -26.06
CA ASN A 227 -1.77 -1.55 -25.88
C ASN A 227 -2.21 -0.11 -25.57
N GLN A 228 -3.20 0.41 -26.30
CA GLN A 228 -3.75 1.74 -26.03
C GLN A 228 -4.39 1.81 -24.64
N LEU A 229 -5.11 0.77 -24.22
CA LEU A 229 -5.66 0.69 -22.86
C LEU A 229 -4.54 0.76 -21.82
N TYR A 230 -3.51 -0.07 -21.93
CA TYR A 230 -2.39 -0.07 -20.99
C TYR A 230 -1.72 1.31 -20.89
N GLU A 231 -1.40 1.92 -22.02
CA GLU A 231 -0.77 3.24 -22.09
C GLU A 231 -1.61 4.33 -21.41
N LYS A 232 -2.95 4.24 -21.49
CA LYS A 232 -3.87 5.17 -20.84
C LYS A 232 -4.04 4.94 -19.34
N VAL A 233 -3.84 3.71 -18.84
CA VAL A 233 -4.01 3.40 -17.41
C VAL A 233 -2.70 3.44 -16.61
N LYS A 234 -1.53 3.26 -17.25
CA LYS A 234 -0.25 3.05 -16.54
C LYS A 234 0.19 4.19 -15.61
N THR A 235 -0.35 5.39 -15.79
CA THR A 235 -0.04 6.58 -14.97
C THR A 235 -1.08 6.85 -13.89
N ASN A 236 -2.25 6.21 -13.94
CA ASN A 236 -3.32 6.38 -12.96
C ASN A 236 -3.41 5.14 -12.07
N LYS A 237 -3.04 5.28 -10.80
CA LYS A 237 -2.99 4.17 -9.82
C LYS A 237 -4.31 3.41 -9.69
N ASN A 238 -5.43 4.14 -9.67
CA ASN A 238 -6.76 3.55 -9.52
C ASN A 238 -7.16 2.76 -10.77
N HIS A 239 -6.90 3.31 -11.96
CA HIS A 239 -7.15 2.62 -13.22
C HIS A 239 -6.24 1.39 -13.39
N LEU A 240 -4.95 1.51 -13.04
CA LEU A 240 -4.00 0.42 -13.09
C LEU A 240 -4.42 -0.74 -12.17
N LYS A 241 -4.77 -0.43 -10.92
CA LYS A 241 -5.28 -1.42 -9.94
C LYS A 241 -6.56 -2.09 -10.43
N LYS A 242 -7.44 -1.32 -11.08
CA LYS A 242 -8.68 -1.86 -11.64
C LYS A 242 -8.45 -2.78 -12.84
N LEU A 243 -7.57 -2.40 -13.76
CA LEU A 243 -7.19 -3.27 -14.88
C LEU A 243 -6.57 -4.57 -14.38
N TYR A 244 -5.73 -4.51 -13.34
CA TYR A 244 -5.17 -5.70 -12.71
C TYR A 244 -6.28 -6.66 -12.21
N VAL A 245 -7.28 -6.12 -11.49
CA VAL A 245 -8.43 -6.91 -10.99
C VAL A 245 -9.18 -7.59 -12.14
N ILE A 246 -9.50 -6.83 -13.18
CA ILE A 246 -10.22 -7.32 -14.36
C ILE A 246 -9.49 -8.52 -14.98
N LEU A 247 -8.17 -8.39 -15.18
CA LEU A 247 -7.36 -9.43 -15.80
C LEU A 247 -7.25 -10.67 -14.91
N LYS A 248 -7.02 -10.47 -13.60
CA LYS A 248 -6.89 -11.57 -12.64
C LYS A 248 -8.17 -12.39 -12.49
N ASN A 249 -9.33 -11.75 -12.55
CA ASN A 249 -10.62 -12.41 -12.44
C ASN A 249 -11.13 -12.96 -13.78
N ASN A 250 -10.34 -12.84 -14.84
CA ASN A 250 -10.71 -13.21 -16.20
C ASN A 250 -11.95 -12.49 -16.76
N ASN A 251 -12.26 -11.30 -16.22
CA ASN A 251 -13.42 -10.52 -16.64
C ASN A 251 -13.29 -9.91 -18.06
N PHE A 252 -12.14 -10.08 -18.70
CA PHE A 252 -11.97 -9.71 -20.11
C PHE A 252 -12.89 -10.52 -21.04
N ASN A 253 -13.39 -11.67 -20.59
CA ASN A 253 -14.45 -12.45 -21.28
C ASN A 253 -15.74 -11.66 -21.51
N TYR A 254 -16.02 -10.62 -20.71
CA TYR A 254 -17.19 -9.77 -20.89
C TYR A 254 -17.05 -8.83 -22.09
N LEU A 255 -15.85 -8.64 -22.62
CA LEU A 255 -15.59 -7.81 -23.80
C LEU A 255 -16.05 -8.53 -25.08
N ASN A 256 -17.35 -8.48 -25.36
CA ASN A 256 -17.95 -8.95 -26.60
C ASN A 256 -19.11 -8.02 -27.03
N GLU A 257 -19.46 -8.06 -28.33
CA GLU A 257 -20.51 -7.21 -28.90
C GLU A 257 -21.87 -7.36 -28.21
N GLU A 258 -22.25 -8.59 -27.81
CA GLU A 258 -23.53 -8.85 -27.15
C GLU A 258 -23.63 -8.10 -25.81
N ASN A 259 -22.61 -8.18 -24.97
CA ASN A 259 -22.57 -7.51 -23.67
C ASN A 259 -22.47 -5.99 -23.82
N ILE A 260 -21.71 -5.51 -24.80
CA ILE A 260 -21.63 -4.08 -25.12
C ILE A 260 -23.03 -3.56 -25.51
N HIS A 261 -23.70 -4.24 -26.43
CA HIS A 261 -25.03 -3.85 -26.89
C HIS A 261 -26.05 -3.83 -25.74
N LYS A 262 -26.06 -4.87 -24.90
CA LYS A 262 -26.94 -4.95 -23.72
C LYS A 262 -26.81 -3.73 -22.81
N ILE A 263 -25.57 -3.27 -22.56
CA ILE A 263 -25.33 -2.10 -21.73
C ILE A 263 -25.71 -0.80 -22.43
N GLU A 264 -25.41 -0.67 -23.73
CA GLU A 264 -25.76 0.53 -24.50
C GLU A 264 -27.27 0.74 -24.66
N GLU A 265 -28.05 -0.35 -24.64
CA GLU A 265 -29.52 -0.31 -24.71
C GLU A 265 -30.16 -0.02 -23.36
N LYS A 266 -29.70 -0.70 -22.30
CA LYS A 266 -30.37 -0.65 -20.99
C LYS A 266 -29.87 0.48 -20.10
N SER A 267 -28.65 0.97 -20.34
CA SER A 267 -28.05 2.06 -19.58
C SER A 267 -27.88 3.34 -20.41
N ARG A 268 -27.54 4.46 -19.75
CA ARG A 268 -27.17 5.71 -20.44
C ARG A 268 -25.72 5.73 -20.93
N ILE A 269 -25.01 4.60 -20.82
CA ILE A 269 -23.60 4.50 -21.17
C ILE A 269 -23.49 4.16 -22.66
N LYS A 270 -22.71 4.95 -23.38
CA LYS A 270 -22.41 4.76 -24.80
C LYS A 270 -20.90 4.63 -24.96
N PHE A 271 -20.44 3.60 -25.68
CA PHE A 271 -19.03 3.44 -26.01
C PHE A 271 -18.72 4.17 -27.33
N ASN A 272 -17.55 4.80 -27.40
CA ASN A 272 -17.08 5.41 -28.64
C ASN A 272 -16.50 4.31 -29.54
N ARG A 273 -17.25 3.89 -30.57
CA ARG A 273 -16.86 2.77 -31.43
C ARG A 273 -16.98 2.99 -32.94
N PRO A 274 -16.26 3.96 -33.53
CA PRO A 274 -16.23 4.08 -34.99
C PRO A 274 -15.62 2.80 -35.59
N ASN A 275 -16.33 2.20 -36.55
CA ASN A 275 -15.97 0.94 -37.20
C ASN A 275 -16.03 -0.31 -36.29
N GLY A 276 -16.86 -0.29 -35.23
CA GLY A 276 -17.08 -1.44 -34.36
C GLY A 276 -15.95 -1.69 -33.34
N LYS A 277 -14.92 -0.84 -33.28
CA LYS A 277 -13.83 -0.94 -32.30
C LYS A 277 -13.93 0.14 -31.25
N ILE A 278 -13.80 -0.22 -29.98
CA ILE A 278 -13.76 0.73 -28.86
C ILE A 278 -12.51 1.60 -28.97
N GLU A 279 -12.72 2.91 -29.05
CA GLU A 279 -11.65 3.91 -29.07
C GLU A 279 -11.57 4.66 -27.74
N LEU A 280 -10.38 4.65 -27.13
CA LEU A 280 -10.09 5.31 -25.86
C LEU A 280 -9.50 6.71 -26.06
N LYS A 281 -10.32 7.66 -26.51
CA LYS A 281 -9.91 9.05 -26.77
C LYS A 281 -9.72 9.84 -25.47
N THR A 282 -10.64 9.69 -24.53
CA THR A 282 -10.70 10.45 -23.28
C THR A 282 -10.48 9.58 -22.04
N ASN A 283 -10.20 10.21 -20.89
CA ASN A 283 -10.16 9.49 -19.61
C ASN A 283 -11.52 8.91 -19.20
N GLU A 284 -12.62 9.53 -19.63
CA GLU A 284 -13.95 9.02 -19.37
C GLU A 284 -14.21 7.72 -20.16
N ASP A 285 -13.69 7.60 -21.38
CA ASP A 285 -13.78 6.35 -22.16
C ASP A 285 -13.04 5.21 -21.46
N VAL A 286 -11.86 5.50 -20.88
CA VAL A 286 -11.08 4.54 -20.10
C VAL A 286 -11.83 4.13 -18.84
N ARG A 287 -12.38 5.10 -18.09
CA ARG A 287 -13.17 4.85 -16.88
C ARG A 287 -14.38 3.98 -17.21
N LYS A 288 -15.08 4.27 -18.31
CA LYS A 288 -16.21 3.48 -18.79
C LYS A 288 -15.82 2.05 -19.11
N LEU A 289 -14.79 1.85 -19.91
CA LEU A 289 -14.34 0.50 -20.25
C LEU A 289 -13.94 -0.29 -19.00
N LEU A 290 -13.17 0.30 -18.09
CA LEU A 290 -12.76 -0.40 -16.87
C LEU A 290 -13.97 -0.71 -15.96
N ASN A 291 -14.91 0.22 -15.82
CA ASN A 291 -16.13 -0.02 -15.06
C ASN A 291 -16.99 -1.12 -15.66
N PHE A 292 -17.11 -1.18 -16.99
CA PHE A 292 -17.80 -2.25 -17.71
C PHE A 292 -17.17 -3.61 -17.43
N LEU A 293 -15.87 -3.73 -17.66
CA LEU A 293 -15.15 -4.99 -17.46
C LEU A 293 -15.08 -5.41 -15.99
N ASN A 294 -15.18 -4.47 -15.05
CA ASN A 294 -15.20 -4.81 -13.62
C ASN A 294 -16.62 -5.04 -13.07
N ASP A 295 -17.65 -5.02 -13.92
CA ASP A 295 -19.07 -5.10 -13.52
C ASP A 295 -19.49 -4.01 -12.49
N ASP A 296 -18.84 -2.84 -12.54
CA ASP A 296 -19.14 -1.70 -11.66
C ASP A 296 -20.37 -0.91 -12.13
N TYR A 297 -20.71 -1.02 -13.42
CA TYR A 297 -21.95 -0.48 -13.96
C TYR A 297 -23.08 -1.45 -13.68
N LEU A 298 -23.57 -1.41 -12.44
CA LEU A 298 -24.61 -2.30 -11.93
C LEU A 298 -25.98 -2.02 -12.56
N GLU A 299 -26.18 -2.45 -13.79
CA GLU A 299 -27.24 -3.42 -14.02
C GLU A 299 -26.59 -4.80 -13.93
N GLY A 300 -26.80 -5.51 -12.83
CA GLY A 300 -26.57 -6.94 -12.83
C GLY A 300 -27.58 -7.61 -13.76
N ILE A 301 -27.31 -7.62 -15.06
CA ILE A 301 -27.87 -8.64 -15.96
C ILE A 301 -27.17 -9.99 -15.68
N LEU A 302 -25.99 -9.95 -15.04
CA LEU A 302 -25.17 -11.12 -14.76
C LEU A 302 -25.26 -11.63 -13.29
N SER A 303 -25.83 -10.86 -12.35
CA SER A 303 -25.69 -11.16 -10.90
C SER A 303 -26.93 -10.97 -9.99
N GLU A 304 -28.11 -10.61 -10.52
CA GLU A 304 -29.45 -10.66 -9.84
C GLU A 304 -29.58 -9.99 -8.43
N LYS A 305 -28.75 -9.01 -8.04
CA LYS A 305 -28.82 -8.37 -6.69
C LYS A 305 -29.47 -6.99 -6.66
N THR A 306 -30.12 -6.67 -5.52
CA THR A 306 -30.88 -5.43 -5.28
C THR A 306 -30.04 -4.22 -4.83
N PHE A 307 -30.56 -3.04 -5.19
CA PHE A 307 -29.94 -1.72 -5.35
C PHE A 307 -29.28 -1.11 -4.10
N ILE A 308 -28.03 -0.63 -4.24
CA ILE A 308 -27.55 0.59 -3.56
C ILE A 308 -26.54 1.30 -4.47
N THR A 309 -26.92 2.45 -5.04
CA THR A 309 -25.95 3.43 -5.54
C THR A 309 -25.12 3.94 -4.37
N SER A 310 -23.96 3.34 -4.13
CA SER A 310 -22.92 4.09 -3.46
C SER A 310 -22.27 4.97 -4.53
N ASN A 311 -22.59 6.26 -4.52
CA ASN A 311 -21.57 7.26 -4.76
C ASN A 311 -20.47 7.01 -3.71
N LYS A 312 -19.65 5.96 -3.91
CA LYS A 312 -18.34 5.90 -3.30
C LYS A 312 -17.58 7.01 -3.99
N ARG A 313 -17.68 8.21 -3.40
CA ARG A 313 -16.60 9.18 -3.47
C ARG A 313 -15.34 8.38 -3.21
N ASP A 314 -14.41 8.44 -4.14
CA ASP A 314 -13.10 7.83 -4.03
C ASP A 314 -12.57 8.06 -2.60
N VAL A 315 -12.40 6.98 -1.84
CA VAL A 315 -11.70 6.96 -0.54
C VAL A 315 -10.31 6.44 -0.79
#